data_AF-A0A7T5CKF5-F1
#
_entry.id   AF-A0A7T5CKF5-F1
#
_cell.length_a   1.000
_cell.length_b   1.000
_cell.length_c   1.000
_cell.angle_alpha   90.00
_cell.angle_beta   90.00
_cell.angle_gamma   90.00
#
_symmetry.space_group_name_H-M   'P 1'
#
loop_
_entity.id
_entity.type
_entity.pdbx_description
1 polymer ?
#
loop_
_entity_poly.entity_id
_entity_poly.type
_entity_poly.pdbx_seq_one_letter_code
_entity_poly.pdbx_strand_id
1 'polypeptide(L)'
;MSYEYSFWKQNAAMDEAVVVYDMLRKDCGVIDTLDVLPLDEIFESMNDALVEYEIELGVGDRDMLIEVDKGSIEIIAGRMRQDLSFYFRGWIKEKVKSKIVGVMAAYGCPLFDPQIKRRFDWVDGLELGELPEFDLDGEKNSEALILMSDEVDEGIKIIADVMGTLVGEEKKQAIYVETMRRYENGLKEKKERKRKNEEAWLDKTQRWRRLGIDVKWLDIAKQNYEHYEERHGVYDKNFDQQFCRESDVQLTASISIYHHLELLTCGEGMHYGERAVACVIEYLFGGWRDEHVGFLNDFDDEMRKWSRTDCRVELDWSETYRLGLMFAYVLGDDDAIGKLLEWPGEDLPFDEGNYAAKKAEYYFNILFAKCELGEGQEESMRRLESLLVNSRSARGKMLWNCYRAICEGDQKGFEKWLKNIAQFQRSRALDYSCLNAVMTEGTVLWHLAKRKGLDVDVFEENVMERLVRVETLKDKI
;
A
#
# COMPACT_ATOMS: atom_id res chain seq x y z
N MET A 1 6.32 0.17 -19.55
CA MET A 1 6.83 1.40 -18.91
C MET A 1 5.73 2.44 -19.06
N SER A 2 5.35 3.09 -17.98
CA SER A 2 4.45 4.24 -18.00
C SER A 2 5.29 5.52 -18.03
N TYR A 3 4.81 6.53 -18.72
CA TYR A 3 5.47 7.81 -18.89
C TYR A 3 4.44 8.93 -18.68
N GLU A 4 4.85 10.09 -18.18
CA GLU A 4 3.93 11.11 -17.70
C GLU A 4 4.28 12.49 -18.24
N TYR A 5 3.30 13.22 -18.75
CA TYR A 5 3.40 14.66 -18.98
C TYR A 5 2.43 15.41 -18.07
N SER A 6 2.89 16.49 -17.46
CA SER A 6 2.05 17.37 -16.66
C SER A 6 2.04 18.76 -17.27
N PHE A 7 0.87 19.39 -17.27
CA PHE A 7 0.64 20.70 -17.86
C PHE A 7 -0.10 21.57 -16.85
N TRP A 8 0.38 22.79 -16.63
CA TRP A 8 -0.28 23.80 -15.81
C TRP A 8 0.01 25.18 -16.37
N LYS A 9 -0.81 26.17 -16.01
CA LYS A 9 -0.63 27.55 -16.42
C LYS A 9 -0.28 28.43 -15.21
N GLN A 10 0.84 29.13 -15.29
CA GLN A 10 1.26 30.07 -14.25
C GLN A 10 0.73 31.47 -14.51
N ASN A 11 0.31 32.16 -13.46
CA ASN A 11 -0.13 33.56 -13.51
C ASN A 11 0.81 34.52 -12.73
N ALA A 12 1.82 33.97 -12.07
CA ALA A 12 2.84 34.72 -11.35
C ALA A 12 4.18 33.98 -11.40
N ALA A 13 5.27 34.70 -11.11
CA ALA A 13 6.58 34.10 -10.92
C ALA A 13 6.55 33.13 -9.73
N MET A 14 7.12 31.94 -9.90
CA MET A 14 7.15 30.87 -8.89
C MET A 14 8.56 30.32 -8.72
N ASP A 15 8.70 29.52 -7.66
CA ASP A 15 9.81 28.59 -7.45
C ASP A 15 9.98 27.59 -8.61
N GLU A 16 11.07 26.81 -8.56
CA GLU A 16 11.45 25.83 -9.57
C GLU A 16 10.29 24.90 -9.97
N ALA A 17 10.15 24.57 -11.26
CA ALA A 17 9.03 23.78 -11.79
C ALA A 17 8.82 22.43 -11.08
N VAL A 18 9.90 21.83 -10.55
CA VAL A 18 9.85 20.60 -9.75
C VAL A 18 9.04 20.80 -8.46
N VAL A 19 9.18 21.95 -7.80
CA VAL A 19 8.44 22.27 -6.57
C VAL A 19 6.94 22.37 -6.87
N VAL A 20 6.58 23.03 -7.97
CA VAL A 20 5.18 23.17 -8.43
C VAL A 20 4.57 21.79 -8.70
N TYR A 21 5.29 20.94 -9.42
CA TYR A 21 4.87 19.57 -9.70
C TYR A 21 4.65 18.77 -8.40
N ASP A 22 5.58 18.83 -7.46
CA ASP A 22 5.47 18.12 -6.18
C ASP A 22 4.27 18.62 -5.35
N MET A 23 3.97 19.92 -5.38
CA MET A 23 2.78 20.49 -4.70
C MET A 23 1.48 20.01 -5.34
N LEU A 24 1.41 19.97 -6.68
CA LEU A 24 0.25 19.45 -7.42
C LEU A 24 0.01 17.96 -7.11
N ARG A 25 1.07 17.16 -6.96
CA ARG A 25 0.97 15.71 -6.65
C ARG A 25 0.58 15.39 -5.22
N LYS A 26 0.85 16.29 -4.27
CA LYS A 26 0.52 16.12 -2.85
C LYS A 26 -0.87 16.63 -2.47
N ASP A 27 -1.69 17.06 -3.44
CA ASP A 27 -3.02 17.65 -3.24
C ASP A 27 -3.02 18.76 -2.16
N CYS A 28 -1.99 19.63 -2.18
CA CYS A 28 -1.79 20.70 -1.18
C CYS A 28 -2.84 21.83 -1.23
N GLY A 29 -3.99 21.61 -1.86
CA GLY A 29 -5.00 22.64 -2.10
C GLY A 29 -4.71 23.49 -3.33
N VAL A 30 -5.33 24.68 -3.38
CA VAL A 30 -5.16 25.65 -4.47
C VAL A 30 -3.78 26.29 -4.37
N ILE A 31 -3.04 26.29 -5.48
CA ILE A 31 -1.75 26.98 -5.59
C ILE A 31 -2.01 28.38 -6.18
N ASP A 32 -1.86 29.42 -5.38
CA ASP A 32 -2.27 30.81 -5.72
C ASP A 32 -1.67 31.35 -7.03
N THR A 33 -0.51 30.85 -7.40
CA THR A 33 0.28 31.27 -8.58
C THR A 33 -0.04 30.48 -9.84
N LEU A 34 -1.02 29.57 -9.80
CA LEU A 34 -1.52 28.81 -10.95
C LEU A 34 -2.95 29.23 -11.32
N ASP A 35 -3.23 29.29 -12.62
CA ASP A 35 -4.58 29.50 -13.13
C ASP A 35 -5.42 28.22 -13.04
N VAL A 36 -6.73 28.39 -12.84
CA VAL A 36 -7.71 27.32 -13.07
C VAL A 36 -7.84 27.10 -14.58
N LEU A 37 -7.67 25.86 -15.01
CA LEU A 37 -7.73 25.46 -16.42
C LEU A 37 -9.18 25.30 -16.91
N PRO A 38 -9.51 25.77 -18.12
CA PRO A 38 -10.82 25.56 -18.75
C PRO A 38 -10.94 24.13 -19.29
N LEU A 39 -11.02 23.14 -18.39
CA LEU A 39 -10.92 21.71 -18.75
C LEU A 39 -11.93 21.27 -19.82
N ASP A 40 -13.15 21.82 -19.80
CA ASP A 40 -14.19 21.45 -20.77
C ASP A 40 -13.80 21.83 -22.21
N GLU A 41 -13.23 23.02 -22.40
CA GLU A 41 -12.73 23.50 -23.69
C GLU A 41 -11.47 22.74 -24.13
N ILE A 42 -10.58 22.45 -23.18
CA ILE A 42 -9.37 21.65 -23.41
C ILE A 42 -9.75 20.25 -23.88
N PHE A 43 -10.71 19.61 -23.22
CA PHE A 43 -11.18 18.28 -23.57
C PHE A 43 -11.91 18.24 -24.91
N GLU A 44 -12.71 19.26 -25.24
CA GLU A 44 -13.28 19.40 -26.58
C GLU A 44 -12.19 19.52 -27.65
N SER A 45 -11.18 20.37 -27.42
CA SER A 45 -10.04 20.53 -28.32
C SER A 45 -9.20 19.26 -28.45
N MET A 46 -9.10 18.48 -27.37
CA MET A 46 -8.41 17.19 -27.35
C MET A 46 -9.15 16.15 -28.19
N ASN A 47 -10.47 16.06 -28.04
CA ASN A 47 -11.32 15.18 -28.85
C ASN A 47 -11.20 15.51 -30.34
N ASP A 48 -11.19 16.79 -30.71
CA ASP A 48 -11.01 17.24 -32.09
C ASP A 48 -9.61 16.89 -32.63
N ALA A 49 -8.56 17.12 -31.81
CA ALA A 49 -7.18 16.82 -32.20
C ALA A 49 -6.93 15.32 -32.34
N LEU A 50 -7.65 14.48 -31.59
CA LEU A 50 -7.49 13.03 -31.51
C LEU A 50 -8.71 12.27 -32.04
N VAL A 51 -9.47 12.87 -32.97
CA VAL A 51 -10.72 12.32 -33.53
C VAL A 51 -10.58 10.92 -34.12
N GLU A 52 -9.36 10.52 -34.50
CA GLU A 52 -9.09 9.17 -34.99
C GLU A 52 -9.02 8.07 -33.90
N TYR A 53 -9.12 8.44 -32.62
CA TYR A 53 -9.04 7.53 -31.48
C TYR A 53 -10.37 7.45 -30.73
N GLU A 54 -10.64 6.29 -30.14
CA GLU A 54 -11.79 6.11 -29.26
C GLU A 54 -11.44 6.63 -27.86
N ILE A 55 -12.28 7.52 -27.33
CA ILE A 55 -12.07 8.20 -26.05
C ILE A 55 -13.18 7.74 -25.12
N GLU A 56 -12.80 7.02 -24.07
CA GLU A 56 -13.68 6.60 -22.98
C GLU A 56 -13.61 7.62 -21.84
N LEU A 57 -14.77 8.01 -21.32
CA LEU A 57 -14.83 8.80 -20.09
C LEU A 57 -14.61 7.87 -18.89
N GLY A 58 -13.67 8.23 -18.02
CA GLY A 58 -13.33 7.47 -16.81
C GLY A 58 -14.42 7.53 -15.73
N VAL A 59 -14.16 6.85 -14.62
CA VAL A 59 -15.09 6.83 -13.47
C VAL A 59 -14.98 8.16 -12.72
N GLY A 60 -15.85 9.10 -13.11
CA GLY A 60 -15.88 10.48 -12.64
C GLY A 60 -15.60 11.43 -13.79
N ASP A 61 -16.32 12.55 -13.88
CA ASP A 61 -16.29 13.52 -15.00
C ASP A 61 -14.94 14.26 -15.19
N ARG A 62 -13.81 13.69 -14.73
CA ARG A 62 -12.49 14.32 -14.66
C ARG A 62 -11.37 13.51 -15.29
N ASP A 63 -11.63 12.25 -15.65
CA ASP A 63 -10.64 11.36 -16.23
C ASP A 63 -11.06 10.92 -17.64
N MET A 64 -10.10 10.84 -18.56
CA MET A 64 -10.31 10.31 -19.91
C MET A 64 -9.31 9.20 -20.20
N LEU A 65 -9.75 8.16 -20.89
CA LEU A 65 -8.90 7.10 -21.40
C LEU A 65 -8.96 7.07 -22.92
N ILE A 66 -7.80 7.12 -23.57
CA ILE A 66 -7.66 7.04 -25.02
C ILE A 66 -6.92 5.76 -25.35
N GLU A 67 -7.59 4.82 -26.02
CA GLU A 67 -6.96 3.59 -26.49
C GLU A 67 -6.29 3.83 -27.86
N VAL A 68 -5.05 3.34 -28.01
CA VAL A 68 -4.29 3.42 -29.26
C VAL A 68 -3.77 2.03 -29.64
N ASP A 69 -3.39 1.83 -30.91
CA ASP A 69 -3.01 0.50 -31.48
C ASP A 69 -2.09 -0.39 -30.60
N LYS A 70 -1.18 0.23 -29.82
CA LYS A 70 -0.17 -0.46 -29.00
C LYS A 70 -0.02 0.13 -27.59
N GLY A 71 -1.06 0.75 -27.07
CA GLY A 71 -1.00 1.42 -25.76
C GLY A 71 -2.27 2.17 -25.42
N SER A 72 -2.21 2.94 -24.34
CA SER A 72 -3.29 3.83 -23.93
C SER A 72 -2.73 5.11 -23.32
N ILE A 73 -3.57 6.15 -23.31
CA ILE A 73 -3.28 7.45 -22.73
C ILE A 73 -4.38 7.75 -21.71
N GLU A 74 -4.02 7.82 -20.44
CA GLU A 74 -4.93 8.19 -19.37
C GLU A 74 -4.70 9.66 -19.02
N ILE A 75 -5.75 10.46 -19.09
CA ILE A 75 -5.73 11.90 -18.83
C ILE A 75 -6.42 12.12 -17.49
N ILE A 76 -5.72 12.72 -16.54
CA ILE A 76 -6.21 12.98 -15.18
C ILE A 76 -6.15 14.47 -14.93
N ALA A 77 -7.29 15.07 -14.64
CA ALA A 77 -7.34 16.45 -14.17
C ALA A 77 -7.09 16.51 -12.67
N GLY A 78 -6.21 17.40 -12.23
CA GLY A 78 -5.99 17.65 -10.81
C GLY A 78 -7.26 18.09 -10.11
N ARG A 79 -7.37 17.79 -8.81
CA ARG A 79 -8.58 18.05 -8.02
C ARG A 79 -9.03 19.51 -8.05
N MET A 80 -8.05 20.43 -8.04
CA MET A 80 -8.27 21.88 -8.07
C MET A 80 -8.39 22.45 -9.50
N ARG A 81 -8.36 21.60 -10.53
CA ARG A 81 -8.40 21.98 -11.96
C ARG A 81 -7.26 22.93 -12.36
N GLN A 82 -6.11 22.92 -11.67
CA GLN A 82 -4.96 23.79 -11.99
C GLN A 82 -3.90 23.08 -12.84
N ASP A 83 -4.02 21.76 -13.01
CA ASP A 83 -3.15 20.94 -13.84
C ASP A 83 -3.91 19.83 -14.59
N LEU A 84 -3.29 19.36 -15.67
CA LEU A 84 -3.72 18.21 -16.43
C LEU A 84 -2.55 17.26 -16.66
N SER A 85 -2.75 15.98 -16.37
CA SER A 85 -1.70 14.97 -16.38
C SER A 85 -2.01 13.87 -17.39
N PHE A 86 -1.04 13.49 -18.20
CA PHE A 86 -1.18 12.48 -19.24
C PHE A 86 -0.25 11.32 -18.95
N TYR A 87 -0.82 10.15 -18.68
CA TYR A 87 -0.12 8.91 -18.43
C TYR A 87 -0.13 8.04 -19.69
N PHE A 88 1.01 7.96 -20.35
CA PHE A 88 1.22 7.15 -21.53
C PHE A 88 1.63 5.73 -21.12
N ARG A 89 0.85 4.74 -21.53
CA ARG A 89 1.12 3.32 -21.29
C ARG A 89 1.32 2.61 -22.63
N GLY A 90 2.45 1.92 -22.81
CA GLY A 90 2.76 1.22 -24.06
C GLY A 90 3.43 2.10 -25.11
N TRP A 91 3.32 1.75 -26.39
CA TRP A 91 3.99 2.46 -27.47
C TRP A 91 3.05 3.49 -28.12
N ILE A 92 3.26 4.76 -27.75
CA ILE A 92 2.49 5.89 -28.27
C ILE A 92 3.30 6.58 -29.37
N LYS A 93 2.68 6.74 -30.55
CA LYS A 93 3.32 7.40 -31.70
C LYS A 93 3.59 8.86 -31.37
N GLU A 94 4.74 9.38 -31.78
CA GLU A 94 5.15 10.71 -31.33
C GLU A 94 4.29 11.85 -31.87
N LYS A 95 3.71 11.65 -33.06
CA LYS A 95 2.69 12.54 -33.61
C LYS A 95 1.49 12.75 -32.67
N VAL A 96 1.12 11.74 -31.87
CA VAL A 96 0.02 11.85 -30.90
C VAL A 96 0.43 12.73 -29.73
N LYS A 97 1.64 12.54 -29.19
CA LYS A 97 2.18 13.40 -28.14
C LYS A 97 2.32 14.85 -28.60
N SER A 98 2.78 15.08 -29.84
CA SER A 98 2.85 16.43 -30.42
C SER A 98 1.49 17.10 -30.53
N LYS A 99 0.43 16.35 -30.88
CA LYS A 99 -0.95 16.87 -30.91
C LYS A 99 -1.40 17.29 -29.51
N ILE A 100 -1.19 16.45 -28.50
CA ILE A 100 -1.51 16.75 -27.10
C ILE A 100 -0.80 18.03 -26.64
N VAL A 101 0.52 18.09 -26.84
CA VAL A 101 1.34 19.27 -26.50
C VAL A 101 0.84 20.51 -27.23
N GLY A 102 0.48 20.39 -28.51
CA GLY A 102 -0.07 21.48 -29.31
C GLY A 102 -1.41 22.01 -28.78
N VAL A 103 -2.31 21.12 -28.35
CA VAL A 103 -3.57 21.52 -27.69
C VAL A 103 -3.26 22.29 -26.41
N MET A 104 -2.45 21.72 -25.50
CA MET A 104 -2.14 22.37 -24.23
C MET A 104 -1.42 23.72 -24.40
N ALA A 105 -0.55 23.82 -25.40
CA ALA A 105 0.13 25.06 -25.74
C ALA A 105 -0.85 26.17 -26.19
N ALA A 106 -1.93 25.82 -26.90
CA ALA A 106 -2.96 26.80 -27.29
C ALA A 106 -3.67 27.43 -26.08
N TYR A 107 -3.69 26.73 -24.94
CA TYR A 107 -4.21 27.24 -23.67
C TYR A 107 -3.14 27.87 -22.77
N GLY A 108 -1.92 28.06 -23.28
CA GLY A 108 -0.81 28.63 -22.51
C GLY A 108 -0.33 27.74 -21.36
N CYS A 109 -0.51 26.41 -21.50
CA CYS A 109 -0.10 25.43 -20.51
C CYS A 109 1.23 24.79 -20.96
N PRO A 110 2.39 25.25 -20.47
CA PRO A 110 3.68 24.63 -20.76
C PRO A 110 3.75 23.18 -20.30
N LEU A 111 4.57 22.39 -21.00
CA LEU A 111 4.84 20.99 -20.67
C LEU A 111 5.86 20.92 -19.54
N PHE A 112 5.61 20.08 -18.56
CA PHE A 112 6.61 19.57 -17.63
C PHE A 112 6.76 18.06 -17.78
N ASP A 113 8.02 17.63 -17.91
CA ASP A 113 8.43 16.23 -17.93
C ASP A 113 9.04 15.86 -16.56
N PRO A 114 8.34 15.05 -15.74
CA PRO A 114 8.84 14.62 -14.43
C PRO A 114 10.03 13.67 -14.51
N GLN A 115 10.22 12.95 -15.61
CA GLN A 115 11.29 11.96 -15.77
C GLN A 115 12.65 12.63 -15.94
N ILE A 116 12.71 13.77 -16.62
CA ILE A 116 13.93 14.59 -16.74
C ILE A 116 13.88 15.87 -15.90
N LYS A 117 12.82 16.05 -15.10
CA LYS A 117 12.59 17.20 -14.20
C LYS A 117 12.71 18.54 -14.92
N ARG A 118 12.21 18.63 -16.15
CA ARG A 118 12.38 19.78 -17.02
C ARG A 118 11.04 20.32 -17.49
N ARG A 119 10.92 21.64 -17.45
CA ARG A 119 9.82 22.39 -18.04
C ARG A 119 10.19 22.93 -19.41
N PHE A 120 9.21 22.96 -20.29
CA PHE A 120 9.31 23.44 -21.65
C PHE A 120 8.28 24.56 -21.85
N ASP A 121 8.78 25.79 -21.71
CA ASP A 121 7.98 27.00 -21.87
C ASP A 121 7.92 27.46 -23.32
N TRP A 122 6.76 27.96 -23.73
CA TRP A 122 6.50 28.41 -25.10
C TRP A 122 7.06 29.82 -25.40
N VAL A 123 7.43 30.61 -24.38
CA VAL A 123 7.59 32.07 -24.51
C VAL A 123 8.99 32.53 -24.98
N ASP A 124 9.98 31.65 -25.10
CA ASP A 124 11.35 32.04 -25.53
C ASP A 124 11.71 31.61 -26.96
N GLY A 125 10.77 31.70 -27.91
CA GLY A 125 11.11 31.79 -29.34
C GLY A 125 11.96 30.65 -29.91
N LEU A 126 11.88 29.46 -29.31
CA LEU A 126 12.44 28.24 -29.87
C LEU A 126 11.30 27.48 -30.55
N GLU A 127 11.51 27.20 -31.84
CA GLU A 127 10.81 26.12 -32.55
C GLU A 127 10.67 24.91 -31.61
N LEU A 128 9.57 24.15 -31.74
CA LEU A 128 9.51 22.79 -31.21
C LEU A 128 10.78 22.07 -31.67
N GLY A 129 11.83 22.09 -30.85
CA GLY A 129 12.99 21.25 -31.04
C GLY A 129 12.45 19.85 -31.19
N GLU A 130 13.00 19.08 -32.13
CA GLU A 130 12.60 17.70 -32.35
C GLU A 130 12.39 17.04 -30.98
N LEU A 131 11.15 16.60 -30.71
CA LEU A 131 10.87 15.71 -29.57
C LEU A 131 11.98 14.66 -29.61
N PRO A 132 12.77 14.49 -28.54
CA PRO A 132 13.99 13.70 -28.60
C PRO A 132 13.66 12.36 -29.25
N GLU A 133 14.39 12.01 -30.32
CA GLU A 133 14.22 10.69 -30.93
C GLU A 133 14.40 9.65 -29.83
N PHE A 134 13.34 8.87 -29.59
CA PHE A 134 13.32 7.83 -28.58
C PHE A 134 14.29 6.75 -29.01
N ASP A 135 15.51 6.81 -28.47
CA ASP A 135 16.44 5.70 -28.54
C ASP A 135 15.93 4.61 -27.58
N LEU A 136 15.26 3.60 -28.16
CA LEU A 136 14.79 2.41 -27.43
C LEU A 136 15.94 1.44 -27.14
N ASP A 137 17.16 1.75 -27.56
CA ASP A 137 18.36 1.01 -27.18
C ASP A 137 19.03 1.68 -25.97
N GLY A 138 19.02 0.94 -24.86
CA GLY A 138 19.41 1.43 -23.54
C GLY A 138 20.90 1.71 -23.34
N GLU A 139 21.43 2.79 -23.93
CA GLU A 139 22.83 3.20 -23.71
C GLU A 139 23.08 4.64 -23.23
N LYS A 140 22.06 5.49 -23.03
CA LYS A 140 22.29 6.84 -22.49
C LYS A 140 21.73 7.02 -21.09
N ASN A 141 22.50 6.50 -20.13
CA ASN A 141 22.41 6.83 -18.71
C ASN A 141 23.68 7.61 -18.28
N SER A 142 24.10 8.60 -19.08
CA SER A 142 25.31 9.40 -18.86
C SER A 142 25.07 10.75 -18.17
N GLU A 143 23.83 11.22 -18.03
CA GLU A 143 23.56 12.50 -17.35
C GLU A 143 23.59 12.40 -15.82
N ALA A 144 23.33 11.20 -15.26
CA ALA A 144 23.59 10.92 -13.83
C ALA A 144 25.11 10.84 -13.50
N LEU A 145 25.98 10.85 -14.52
CA LEU A 145 27.43 10.92 -14.37
C LEU A 145 27.96 12.37 -14.39
N ILE A 146 27.17 13.33 -14.91
CA ILE A 146 27.55 14.75 -15.01
C ILE A 146 27.30 15.49 -13.70
N LEU A 147 26.19 15.19 -13.00
CA LEU A 147 25.96 15.74 -11.65
C LEU A 147 26.91 15.16 -10.58
N MET A 148 27.57 14.02 -10.87
CA MET A 148 28.70 13.55 -10.07
C MET A 148 30.04 14.12 -10.54
N SER A 149 30.15 14.66 -11.76
CA SER A 149 31.41 15.25 -12.23
C SER A 149 31.63 16.64 -11.68
N ASP A 150 30.60 17.42 -11.38
CA ASP A 150 30.77 18.80 -10.89
C ASP A 150 31.30 18.85 -9.44
N GLU A 151 30.78 18.01 -8.52
CA GLU A 151 31.36 17.85 -7.16
C GLU A 151 32.78 17.23 -7.20
N VAL A 152 33.05 16.40 -8.22
CA VAL A 152 34.36 15.75 -8.43
C VAL A 152 35.37 16.70 -9.05
N ASP A 153 34.96 17.58 -9.97
CA ASP A 153 35.81 18.58 -10.60
C ASP A 153 36.18 19.69 -9.61
N GLU A 154 35.28 20.01 -8.68
CA GLU A 154 35.56 20.93 -7.58
C GLU A 154 36.51 20.30 -6.55
N GLY A 155 36.32 19.01 -6.21
CA GLY A 155 37.27 18.25 -5.39
C GLY A 155 38.65 18.10 -6.03
N ILE A 156 38.72 17.83 -7.34
CA ILE A 156 39.96 17.74 -8.12
C ILE A 156 40.63 19.12 -8.22
N LYS A 157 39.88 20.21 -8.40
CA LYS A 157 40.40 21.59 -8.35
C LYS A 157 41.02 21.92 -7.00
N ILE A 158 40.34 21.61 -5.90
CA ILE A 158 40.86 21.86 -4.55
C ILE A 158 42.14 21.07 -4.31
N ILE A 159 42.18 19.80 -4.74
CA ILE A 159 43.38 18.96 -4.63
C ILE A 159 44.50 19.48 -5.55
N ALA A 160 44.19 19.96 -6.76
CA ALA A 160 45.15 20.56 -7.68
C ALA A 160 45.73 21.89 -7.15
N ASP A 161 44.92 22.75 -6.54
CA ASP A 161 45.33 24.02 -5.92
C ASP A 161 46.22 23.78 -4.68
N VAL A 162 45.88 22.78 -3.85
CA VAL A 162 46.70 22.37 -2.70
C VAL A 162 48.01 21.71 -3.16
N MET A 163 47.99 20.92 -4.24
CA MET A 163 49.20 20.35 -4.83
C MET A 163 50.07 21.41 -5.53
N GLY A 164 49.49 22.49 -6.05
CA GLY A 164 50.20 23.62 -6.64
C GLY A 164 51.14 24.33 -5.66
N THR A 165 50.81 24.34 -4.37
CA THR A 165 51.44 25.21 -3.37
C THR A 165 52.51 24.55 -2.49
N LEU A 166 52.61 23.21 -2.38
CA LEU A 166 53.34 22.63 -1.24
C LEU A 166 54.34 21.46 -1.44
N VAL A 167 54.63 20.92 -2.62
CA VAL A 167 55.62 19.81 -2.69
C VAL A 167 56.28 19.55 -4.06
N GLY A 168 57.48 18.94 -4.05
CA GLY A 168 58.19 18.50 -5.27
C GLY A 168 57.41 17.45 -6.09
N GLU A 169 57.68 17.37 -7.40
CA GLU A 169 56.89 16.61 -8.39
C GLU A 169 56.60 15.16 -8.00
N GLU A 170 57.55 14.44 -7.41
CA GLU A 170 57.36 13.05 -6.97
C GLU A 170 56.27 12.89 -5.91
N LYS A 171 56.16 13.83 -4.96
CA LYS A 171 55.12 13.79 -3.93
C LYS A 171 53.75 14.14 -4.50
N LYS A 172 53.68 15.03 -5.51
CA LYS A 172 52.42 15.31 -6.23
C LYS A 172 51.92 14.06 -6.96
N GLN A 173 52.81 13.35 -7.65
CA GLN A 173 52.48 12.11 -8.35
C GLN A 173 51.99 11.03 -7.38
N ALA A 174 52.64 10.86 -6.22
CA ALA A 174 52.21 9.90 -5.21
C ALA A 174 50.83 10.23 -4.63
N ILE A 175 50.54 11.50 -4.34
CA ILE A 175 49.23 11.96 -3.85
C ILE A 175 48.14 11.76 -4.91
N TYR A 176 48.44 12.06 -6.18
CA TYR A 176 47.51 11.85 -7.28
C TYR A 176 47.15 10.37 -7.43
N VAL A 177 48.15 9.48 -7.46
CA VAL A 177 47.92 8.02 -7.58
C VAL A 177 47.08 7.48 -6.41
N GLU A 178 47.37 7.89 -5.17
CA GLU A 178 46.60 7.44 -4.01
C GLU A 178 45.16 7.99 -4.03
N THR A 179 44.97 9.23 -4.48
CA THR A 179 43.64 9.84 -4.66
C THR A 179 42.83 9.07 -5.71
N MET A 180 43.42 8.79 -6.87
CA MET A 180 42.77 8.00 -7.94
C MET A 180 42.42 6.59 -7.46
N ARG A 181 43.30 5.94 -6.69
CA ARG A 181 43.02 4.62 -6.10
C ARG A 181 41.83 4.65 -5.13
N ARG A 182 41.74 5.66 -4.27
CA ARG A 182 40.59 5.85 -3.36
C ARG A 182 39.30 6.09 -4.13
N TYR A 183 39.37 6.90 -5.19
CA TYR A 183 38.23 7.17 -6.06
C TYR A 183 37.72 5.90 -6.77
N GLU A 184 38.62 5.12 -7.38
CA GLU A 184 38.27 3.85 -8.03
C GLU A 184 37.66 2.85 -7.04
N ASN A 185 38.19 2.78 -5.81
CA ASN A 185 37.62 1.95 -4.75
C ASN A 185 36.22 2.43 -4.35
N GLY A 186 36.02 3.74 -4.17
CA GLY A 186 34.69 4.31 -3.87
C GLY A 186 33.67 4.07 -4.98
N LEU A 187 34.09 4.15 -6.25
CA LEU A 187 33.24 3.79 -7.39
C LEU A 187 32.87 2.30 -7.39
N LYS A 188 33.84 1.41 -7.10
CA LYS A 188 33.58 -0.04 -6.98
C LYS A 188 32.60 -0.34 -5.85
N GLU A 189 32.79 0.27 -4.68
CA GLU A 189 31.87 0.14 -3.54
C GLU A 189 30.47 0.67 -3.86
N LYS A 190 30.37 1.82 -4.54
CA LYS A 190 29.07 2.39 -4.96
C LYS A 190 28.36 1.49 -5.98
N LYS A 191 29.09 0.94 -6.97
CA LYS A 191 28.56 -0.02 -7.95
C LYS A 191 28.09 -1.30 -7.28
N GLU A 192 28.89 -1.84 -6.36
CA GLU A 192 28.56 -3.06 -5.63
C GLU A 192 27.33 -2.86 -4.72
N ARG A 193 27.24 -1.71 -4.04
CA ARG A 193 26.05 -1.34 -3.25
C ARG A 193 24.81 -1.22 -4.13
N LYS A 194 24.93 -0.58 -5.30
CA LYS A 194 23.83 -0.47 -6.27
C LYS A 194 23.38 -1.86 -6.75
N ARG A 195 24.31 -2.73 -7.13
CA ARG A 195 24.03 -4.13 -7.54
C ARG A 195 23.30 -4.91 -6.44
N LYS A 196 23.79 -4.84 -5.20
CA LYS A 196 23.14 -5.49 -4.05
C LYS A 196 21.73 -4.96 -3.80
N ASN A 197 21.52 -3.65 -3.93
CA ASN A 197 20.20 -3.04 -3.77
C ASN A 197 19.24 -3.47 -4.89
N GLU A 198 19.72 -3.56 -6.14
CA GLU A 198 18.93 -4.05 -7.28
C GLU A 198 18.56 -5.53 -7.13
N GLU A 199 19.48 -6.37 -6.67
CA GLU A 199 19.22 -7.79 -6.39
C GLU A 199 18.19 -7.96 -5.27
N ALA A 200 18.34 -7.21 -4.17
CA ALA A 200 17.37 -7.22 -3.08
C ALA A 200 15.98 -6.74 -3.53
N TRP A 201 15.93 -5.71 -4.37
CA TRP A 201 14.68 -5.22 -4.95
C TRP A 201 14.01 -6.24 -5.86
N LEU A 202 14.80 -6.94 -6.69
CA LEU A 202 14.28 -7.98 -7.59
C LEU A 202 13.71 -9.16 -6.80
N ASP A 203 14.40 -9.60 -5.76
CA ASP A 203 13.94 -10.68 -4.87
C ASP A 203 12.59 -10.31 -4.20
N LYS A 204 12.52 -9.11 -3.65
CA LYS A 204 11.33 -8.56 -2.99
C LYS A 204 10.13 -8.44 -3.94
N THR A 205 10.35 -7.92 -5.14
CA THR A 205 9.28 -7.82 -6.16
C THR A 205 8.84 -9.19 -6.67
N GLN A 206 9.74 -10.18 -6.74
CA GLN A 206 9.36 -11.56 -7.05
C GLN A 206 8.49 -12.17 -5.94
N ARG A 207 8.84 -11.94 -4.66
CA ARG A 207 8.00 -12.32 -3.51
C ARG A 207 6.61 -11.69 -3.61
N TRP A 208 6.51 -10.39 -3.86
CA TRP A 208 5.22 -9.70 -4.02
C TRP A 208 4.37 -10.28 -5.14
N ARG A 209 4.96 -10.57 -6.31
CA ARG A 209 4.25 -11.22 -7.42
C ARG A 209 3.69 -12.60 -7.03
N ARG A 210 4.42 -13.40 -6.25
CA ARG A 210 3.91 -14.70 -5.73
C ARG A 210 2.71 -14.53 -4.80
N LEU A 211 2.69 -13.44 -4.04
CA LEU A 211 1.60 -13.09 -3.13
C LEU A 211 0.42 -12.41 -3.83
N GLY A 212 0.59 -11.98 -5.09
CA GLY A 212 -0.40 -11.22 -5.86
C GLY A 212 -0.34 -9.71 -5.62
N ILE A 213 0.68 -9.23 -4.90
CA ILE A 213 0.87 -7.83 -4.54
C ILE A 213 1.49 -7.07 -5.72
N ASP A 214 0.80 -6.03 -6.16
CA ASP A 214 1.27 -5.07 -7.15
C ASP A 214 2.08 -3.93 -6.51
N VAL A 215 2.99 -3.31 -7.28
CA VAL A 215 3.85 -2.20 -6.82
C VAL A 215 3.03 -1.00 -6.34
N LYS A 216 1.82 -0.78 -6.87
CA LYS A 216 0.91 0.30 -6.40
C LYS A 216 0.61 0.25 -4.90
N TRP A 217 0.71 -0.94 -4.28
CA TRP A 217 0.49 -1.11 -2.85
C TRP A 217 1.57 -0.43 -1.99
N LEU A 218 2.73 -0.09 -2.57
CA LEU A 218 3.73 0.72 -1.88
C LEU A 218 3.24 2.14 -1.60
N ASP A 219 2.58 2.76 -2.58
CA ASP A 219 2.11 4.13 -2.43
C ASP A 219 0.89 4.16 -1.52
N ILE A 220 0.00 3.16 -1.62
CA ILE A 220 -1.11 2.97 -0.66
C ILE A 220 -0.57 2.77 0.77
N ALA A 221 0.48 1.96 0.93
CA ALA A 221 1.08 1.74 2.25
C ALA A 221 1.63 3.04 2.85
N LYS A 222 2.32 3.86 2.06
CA LYS A 222 2.81 5.18 2.49
C LYS A 222 1.66 6.12 2.85
N GLN A 223 0.64 6.22 2.01
CA GLN A 223 -0.54 7.05 2.26
C GLN A 223 -1.26 6.64 3.55
N ASN A 224 -1.45 5.34 3.77
CA ASN A 224 -2.07 4.83 5.00
C ASN A 224 -1.22 5.14 6.24
N TYR A 225 0.10 5.07 6.12
CA TYR A 225 1.02 5.44 7.20
C TYR A 225 0.95 6.94 7.51
N GLU A 226 1.03 7.80 6.50
CA GLU A 226 0.90 9.26 6.66
C GLU A 226 -0.47 9.64 7.26
N HIS A 227 -1.54 9.04 6.75
CA HIS A 227 -2.89 9.25 7.26
C HIS A 227 -3.05 8.85 8.73
N TYR A 228 -2.43 7.73 9.11
CA TYR A 228 -2.43 7.26 10.48
C TYR A 228 -1.70 8.25 11.41
N GLU A 229 -0.51 8.71 11.03
CA GLU A 229 0.27 9.67 11.83
C GLU A 229 -0.45 11.01 12.01
N GLU A 230 -1.25 11.44 11.02
CA GLU A 230 -2.04 12.67 11.10
C GLU A 230 -3.28 12.56 11.99
N ARG A 231 -3.95 11.39 12.02
CA ARG A 231 -5.31 11.27 12.57
C ARG A 231 -5.46 10.38 13.80
N HIS A 232 -4.52 9.48 14.06
CA HIS A 232 -4.69 8.46 15.09
C HIS A 232 -5.00 9.06 16.47
N GLY A 233 -6.05 8.54 17.12
CA GLY A 233 -6.49 8.98 18.44
C GLY A 233 -7.22 10.33 18.46
N VAL A 234 -7.45 10.96 17.31
CA VAL A 234 -8.25 12.19 17.18
C VAL A 234 -9.68 11.80 16.81
N TYR A 235 -10.51 11.58 17.85
CA TYR A 235 -11.94 11.32 17.67
C TYR A 235 -12.73 12.63 17.77
N ASP A 236 -13.18 13.15 16.63
CA ASP A 236 -14.16 14.24 16.66
C ASP A 236 -15.47 13.70 17.24
N LYS A 237 -15.94 14.29 18.34
CA LYS A 237 -17.20 13.91 18.99
C LYS A 237 -18.43 14.13 18.11
N ASN A 238 -18.30 14.97 17.07
CA ASN A 238 -19.34 15.21 16.08
C ASN A 238 -19.28 14.22 14.90
N PHE A 239 -18.25 13.38 14.83
CA PHE A 239 -18.10 12.36 13.80
C PHE A 239 -18.52 10.99 14.34
N ASP A 240 -18.83 10.07 13.43
CA ASP A 240 -19.19 8.71 13.81
C ASP A 240 -18.02 8.02 14.53
N GLN A 241 -18.19 7.88 15.84
CA GLN A 241 -17.22 7.28 16.74
C GLN A 241 -16.92 5.81 16.44
N GLN A 242 -17.88 5.08 15.85
CA GLN A 242 -17.69 3.72 15.37
C GLN A 242 -16.69 3.73 14.21
N PHE A 243 -16.99 4.52 13.18
CA PHE A 243 -16.18 4.61 11.97
C PHE A 243 -14.73 5.01 12.27
N CYS A 244 -14.50 6.03 13.11
CA CYS A 244 -13.13 6.44 13.45
C CYS A 244 -12.32 5.33 14.13
N ARG A 245 -12.94 4.57 15.05
CA ARG A 245 -12.26 3.50 15.77
C ARG A 245 -12.02 2.27 14.90
N GLU A 246 -12.97 1.95 14.02
CA GLU A 246 -12.78 0.92 13.02
C GLU A 246 -11.63 1.29 12.06
N SER A 247 -11.57 2.54 11.63
CA SER A 247 -10.46 3.05 10.81
C SER A 247 -9.12 2.91 11.53
N ASP A 248 -9.03 3.25 12.81
CA ASP A 248 -7.80 3.03 13.61
C ASP A 248 -7.40 1.56 13.66
N VAL A 249 -8.35 0.64 13.84
CA VAL A 249 -8.09 -0.81 13.78
C VAL A 249 -7.51 -1.19 12.42
N GLN A 250 -8.16 -0.78 11.33
CA GLN A 250 -7.76 -1.15 9.98
C GLN A 250 -6.38 -0.58 9.63
N LEU A 251 -6.09 0.67 9.98
CA LEU A 251 -4.82 1.34 9.70
C LEU A 251 -3.67 0.72 10.49
N THR A 252 -3.83 0.54 11.81
CA THR A 252 -2.78 -0.07 12.66
C THR A 252 -2.45 -1.49 12.21
N ALA A 253 -3.48 -2.30 11.95
CA ALA A 253 -3.33 -3.66 11.44
C ALA A 253 -2.64 -3.67 10.06
N SER A 254 -3.04 -2.76 9.17
CA SER A 254 -2.47 -2.65 7.82
C SER A 254 -1.00 -2.26 7.87
N ILE A 255 -0.60 -1.30 8.71
CA ILE A 255 0.81 -0.89 8.84
C ILE A 255 1.68 -2.05 9.31
N SER A 256 1.22 -2.83 10.30
CA SER A 256 1.95 -4.01 10.76
C SER A 256 2.04 -5.10 9.66
N ILE A 257 0.97 -5.29 8.88
CA ILE A 257 0.98 -6.19 7.71
C ILE A 257 1.90 -5.66 6.59
N TYR A 258 1.94 -4.35 6.34
CA TYR A 258 2.86 -3.75 5.37
C TYR A 258 4.31 -3.98 5.78
N HIS A 259 4.61 -3.89 7.08
CA HIS A 259 5.92 -4.23 7.60
C HIS A 259 6.25 -5.72 7.35
N HIS A 260 5.33 -6.63 7.68
CA HIS A 260 5.48 -8.08 7.40
C HIS A 260 5.73 -8.38 5.91
N LEU A 261 5.02 -7.68 5.03
CA LEU A 261 5.14 -7.80 3.58
C LEU A 261 6.32 -7.00 3.01
N GLU A 262 7.07 -6.29 3.87
CA GLU A 262 8.14 -5.37 3.54
C GLU A 262 7.71 -4.23 2.59
N LEU A 263 6.42 -3.93 2.51
CA LEU A 263 5.91 -2.77 1.75
C LEU A 263 6.26 -1.45 2.42
N LEU A 264 6.47 -1.47 3.74
CA LEU A 264 6.84 -0.30 4.52
C LEU A 264 8.01 -0.64 5.44
N THR A 265 9.03 0.21 5.47
CA THR A 265 10.16 0.12 6.40
C THR A 265 9.96 1.13 7.52
N CYS A 266 8.99 0.89 8.39
CA CYS A 266 8.89 1.56 9.69
C CYS A 266 9.56 0.66 10.74
N GLY A 267 10.39 1.19 11.62
CA GLY A 267 11.10 0.41 12.66
C GLY A 267 10.21 -0.04 13.82
N GLU A 268 8.93 -0.36 13.56
CA GLU A 268 7.88 -0.45 14.58
C GLU A 268 6.80 -1.50 14.27
N GLY A 269 7.08 -2.51 13.42
CA GLY A 269 6.08 -3.49 13.00
C GLY A 269 5.34 -4.19 14.16
N MET A 270 6.06 -4.55 15.24
CA MET A 270 5.48 -5.09 16.46
C MET A 270 4.61 -4.07 17.21
N HIS A 271 5.08 -2.83 17.35
CA HIS A 271 4.37 -1.76 18.05
C HIS A 271 3.02 -1.45 17.37
N TYR A 272 2.97 -1.43 16.03
CA TYR A 272 1.69 -1.31 15.32
C TYR A 272 0.78 -2.52 15.52
N GLY A 273 1.34 -3.73 15.69
CA GLY A 273 0.58 -4.92 16.07
C GLY A 273 -0.02 -4.81 17.47
N GLU A 274 0.75 -4.32 18.45
CA GLU A 274 0.28 -4.07 19.83
C GLU A 274 -0.82 -3.01 19.85
N ARG A 275 -0.64 -1.92 19.09
CA ARG A 275 -1.68 -0.90 18.90
C ARG A 275 -2.92 -1.47 18.23
N ALA A 276 -2.79 -2.33 17.22
CA ALA A 276 -3.95 -2.97 16.59
C ALA A 276 -4.76 -3.79 17.61
N VAL A 277 -4.10 -4.58 18.47
CA VAL A 277 -4.78 -5.30 19.56
C VAL A 277 -5.51 -4.35 20.49
N ALA A 278 -4.84 -3.27 20.93
CA ALA A 278 -5.44 -2.28 21.83
C ALA A 278 -6.65 -1.56 21.18
N CYS A 279 -6.54 -1.15 19.92
CA CYS A 279 -7.63 -0.54 19.15
C CYS A 279 -8.81 -1.49 19.00
N VAL A 280 -8.58 -2.78 18.74
CA VAL A 280 -9.66 -3.79 18.62
C VAL A 280 -10.35 -4.00 19.96
N ILE A 281 -9.60 -4.10 21.06
CA ILE A 281 -10.18 -4.22 22.41
C ILE A 281 -10.99 -2.96 22.74
N GLU A 282 -10.49 -1.77 22.44
CA GLU A 282 -11.24 -0.52 22.64
C GLU A 282 -12.48 -0.46 21.76
N TYR A 283 -12.40 -0.84 20.48
CA TYR A 283 -13.56 -0.88 19.57
C TYR A 283 -14.64 -1.84 20.09
N LEU A 284 -14.28 -3.08 20.40
CA LEU A 284 -15.25 -4.09 20.84
C LEU A 284 -15.72 -3.85 22.28
N PHE A 285 -14.82 -3.57 23.23
CA PHE A 285 -15.12 -3.58 24.67
C PHE A 285 -15.00 -2.22 25.37
N GLY A 286 -14.57 -1.18 24.66
CA GLY A 286 -14.27 0.13 25.24
C GLY A 286 -15.49 0.86 25.80
N GLY A 287 -15.20 1.82 26.69
CA GLY A 287 -16.22 2.61 27.39
C GLY A 287 -17.00 3.55 26.46
N TRP A 288 -16.49 3.84 25.26
CA TRP A 288 -17.15 4.71 24.28
C TRP A 288 -18.54 4.23 23.88
N ARG A 289 -18.78 2.91 23.95
CA ARG A 289 -20.10 2.29 23.72
C ARG A 289 -21.16 2.78 24.68
N ASP A 290 -20.78 3.28 25.86
CA ASP A 290 -21.70 3.84 26.84
C ASP A 290 -22.18 5.24 26.47
N GLU A 291 -21.58 5.88 25.47
CA GLU A 291 -21.93 7.23 25.02
C GLU A 291 -22.24 7.30 23.51
N HIS A 292 -22.09 6.19 22.79
CA HIS A 292 -22.28 6.15 21.35
C HIS A 292 -23.74 6.43 20.95
N VAL A 293 -23.88 7.25 19.92
CA VAL A 293 -25.13 7.65 19.31
C VAL A 293 -25.03 7.31 17.82
N GLY A 294 -25.96 6.52 17.32
CA GLY A 294 -25.96 6.04 15.94
C GLY A 294 -27.37 5.74 15.44
N PHE A 295 -27.50 5.41 14.16
CA PHE A 295 -28.76 5.00 13.54
C PHE A 295 -28.89 3.48 13.62
N LEU A 296 -29.90 2.93 14.31
CA LEU A 296 -30.04 1.46 14.36
C LEU A 296 -30.47 0.83 13.04
N ASN A 297 -31.05 1.61 12.14
CA ASN A 297 -31.40 1.16 10.80
C ASN A 297 -31.22 2.33 9.85
N ASP A 298 -30.83 2.05 8.60
CA ASP A 298 -30.67 3.04 7.53
C ASP A 298 -31.93 3.88 7.23
N PHE A 299 -33.07 3.50 7.81
CA PHE A 299 -34.38 4.14 7.64
C PHE A 299 -34.85 4.94 8.85
N ASP A 300 -34.08 4.96 9.94
CA ASP A 300 -34.43 5.74 11.13
C ASP A 300 -33.77 7.12 11.02
N ASP A 301 -34.56 8.18 10.87
CA ASP A 301 -34.04 9.56 10.78
C ASP A 301 -33.60 10.10 12.16
N GLU A 302 -33.90 9.38 13.24
CA GLU A 302 -33.56 9.79 14.61
C GLU A 302 -32.32 9.05 15.13
N MET A 303 -31.23 9.80 15.28
CA MET A 303 -30.07 9.35 16.05
C MET A 303 -30.47 9.08 17.50
N ARG A 304 -30.19 7.87 17.98
CA ARG A 304 -30.39 7.53 19.40
C ARG A 304 -29.14 6.92 20.00
N LYS A 305 -29.05 7.06 21.32
CA LYS A 305 -28.00 6.42 22.11
C LYS A 305 -28.17 4.90 22.05
N TRP A 306 -27.14 4.20 21.60
CA TRP A 306 -27.14 2.74 21.58
C TRP A 306 -26.89 2.20 22.98
N SER A 307 -27.61 1.14 23.35
CA SER A 307 -27.22 0.33 24.50
C SER A 307 -25.98 -0.50 24.15
N ARG A 308 -25.28 -1.03 25.16
CA ARG A 308 -24.19 -1.99 24.88
C ARG A 308 -24.69 -3.20 24.08
N THR A 309 -25.92 -3.66 24.30
CA THR A 309 -26.49 -4.76 23.52
C THR A 309 -26.68 -4.35 22.06
N ASP A 310 -27.17 -3.13 21.80
CA ASP A 310 -27.30 -2.61 20.43
C ASP A 310 -25.92 -2.52 19.76
N CYS A 311 -24.92 -1.88 20.39
CA CYS A 311 -23.55 -1.86 19.85
C CYS A 311 -23.00 -3.28 19.59
N ARG A 312 -23.33 -4.25 20.45
CA ARG A 312 -22.83 -5.61 20.26
C ARG A 312 -23.35 -6.22 18.94
N VAL A 313 -24.60 -5.94 18.60
CA VAL A 313 -25.28 -6.46 17.41
C VAL A 313 -24.89 -5.67 16.16
N GLU A 314 -24.83 -4.35 16.26
CA GLU A 314 -24.68 -3.43 15.12
C GLU A 314 -23.22 -3.16 14.70
N LEU A 315 -22.22 -3.43 15.56
CA LEU A 315 -20.82 -3.20 15.20
C LEU A 315 -20.31 -4.22 14.18
N ASP A 316 -19.58 -3.74 13.18
CA ASP A 316 -18.80 -4.56 12.25
C ASP A 316 -17.65 -5.26 12.99
N TRP A 317 -17.96 -6.45 13.49
CA TRP A 317 -17.09 -7.13 14.45
C TRP A 317 -16.17 -8.14 13.80
N SER A 318 -16.59 -8.80 12.72
CA SER A 318 -15.95 -10.03 12.24
C SER A 318 -14.50 -9.79 11.80
N GLU A 319 -14.27 -8.77 10.98
CA GLU A 319 -12.93 -8.41 10.51
C GLU A 319 -12.06 -7.85 11.63
N THR A 320 -12.60 -6.88 12.37
CA THR A 320 -11.97 -6.24 13.53
C THR A 320 -11.51 -7.28 14.57
N TYR A 321 -12.39 -8.17 15.00
CA TYR A 321 -12.08 -9.29 15.90
C TYR A 321 -10.96 -10.18 15.33
N ARG A 322 -11.06 -10.58 14.07
CA ARG A 322 -10.07 -11.47 13.46
C ARG A 322 -8.69 -10.84 13.38
N LEU A 323 -8.60 -9.55 13.06
CA LEU A 323 -7.33 -8.82 13.01
C LEU A 323 -6.72 -8.70 14.42
N GLY A 324 -7.52 -8.32 15.42
CA GLY A 324 -7.05 -8.26 16.80
C GLY A 324 -6.61 -9.62 17.32
N LEU A 325 -7.39 -10.67 17.06
CA LEU A 325 -7.05 -12.02 17.50
C LEU A 325 -5.77 -12.52 16.84
N MET A 326 -5.59 -12.26 15.54
CA MET A 326 -4.37 -12.58 14.82
C MET A 326 -3.16 -11.95 15.50
N PHE A 327 -3.18 -10.64 15.77
CA PHE A 327 -2.05 -9.98 16.40
C PHE A 327 -1.85 -10.39 17.86
N ALA A 328 -2.92 -10.65 18.62
CA ALA A 328 -2.80 -11.15 19.99
C ALA A 328 -2.08 -12.52 20.02
N TYR A 329 -2.40 -13.43 19.10
CA TYR A 329 -1.68 -14.71 18.95
C TYR A 329 -0.24 -14.52 18.45
N VAL A 330 0.01 -13.61 17.51
CA VAL A 330 1.37 -13.30 17.03
C VAL A 330 2.21 -12.79 18.20
N LEU A 331 1.70 -11.85 19.00
CA LEU A 331 2.42 -11.24 20.12
C LEU A 331 2.53 -12.16 21.34
N GLY A 332 1.69 -13.21 21.41
CA GLY A 332 1.62 -14.07 22.59
C GLY A 332 0.97 -13.38 23.79
N ASP A 333 0.04 -12.46 23.55
CA ASP A 333 -0.70 -11.72 24.58
C ASP A 333 -1.92 -12.53 25.05
N ASP A 334 -1.73 -13.32 26.11
CA ASP A 334 -2.76 -14.22 26.63
C ASP A 334 -3.99 -13.49 27.18
N ASP A 335 -3.79 -12.32 27.78
CA ASP A 335 -4.88 -11.51 28.32
C ASP A 335 -5.75 -10.97 27.17
N ALA A 336 -5.13 -10.45 26.12
CA ALA A 336 -5.85 -10.01 24.93
C ALA A 336 -6.53 -11.16 24.19
N ILE A 337 -5.88 -12.33 24.05
CA ILE A 337 -6.47 -13.52 23.44
C ILE A 337 -7.74 -13.91 24.22
N GLY A 338 -7.63 -14.08 25.55
CA GLY A 338 -8.77 -14.42 26.39
C GLY A 338 -9.91 -13.41 26.24
N LYS A 339 -9.57 -12.11 26.27
CA LYS A 339 -10.57 -11.05 26.14
C LYS A 339 -11.28 -11.06 24.79
N LEU A 340 -10.54 -11.19 23.69
CA LEU A 340 -11.10 -11.19 22.34
C LEU A 340 -11.99 -12.42 22.09
N LEU A 341 -11.64 -13.57 22.67
CA LEU A 341 -12.47 -14.78 22.57
C LEU A 341 -13.84 -14.63 23.27
N GLU A 342 -14.02 -13.68 24.20
CA GLU A 342 -15.34 -13.39 24.78
C GLU A 342 -16.30 -12.73 23.79
N TRP A 343 -15.81 -12.17 22.67
CA TRP A 343 -16.67 -11.42 21.75
C TRP A 343 -17.61 -12.32 20.93
N PRO A 344 -17.11 -13.32 20.16
CA PRO A 344 -17.97 -14.10 19.27
C PRO A 344 -19.07 -14.84 20.04
N GLY A 345 -20.32 -14.60 19.67
CA GLY A 345 -21.48 -15.24 20.29
C GLY A 345 -22.58 -15.57 19.28
N GLU A 346 -23.48 -16.48 19.66
CA GLU A 346 -24.62 -16.88 18.82
C GLU A 346 -25.69 -15.79 18.70
N ASP A 347 -25.58 -14.73 19.51
CA ASP A 347 -26.43 -13.55 19.50
C ASP A 347 -26.00 -12.53 18.43
N LEU A 348 -24.81 -12.66 17.87
CA LEU A 348 -24.32 -11.77 16.83
C LEU A 348 -24.97 -12.09 15.47
N PRO A 349 -25.41 -11.06 14.73
CA PRO A 349 -25.93 -11.27 13.39
C PRO A 349 -24.82 -11.74 12.45
N PHE A 350 -25.22 -12.37 11.36
CA PHE A 350 -24.32 -12.53 10.22
C PHE A 350 -24.19 -11.17 9.56
N ASP A 351 -23.01 -10.58 9.67
CA ASP A 351 -22.68 -9.33 9.01
C ASP A 351 -22.55 -9.59 7.50
N GLU A 352 -23.55 -9.14 6.75
CA GLU A 352 -23.65 -9.27 5.30
C GLU A 352 -22.77 -8.25 4.56
N GLY A 353 -22.27 -7.22 5.25
CA GLY A 353 -21.41 -6.16 4.71
C GLY A 353 -19.98 -6.64 4.44
N ASN A 354 -19.52 -7.67 5.16
CA ASN A 354 -18.22 -8.28 4.87
C ASN A 354 -18.25 -9.17 3.61
N TYR A 355 -17.95 -8.57 2.45
CA TYR A 355 -17.92 -9.25 1.14
C TYR A 355 -17.04 -10.53 1.10
N ALA A 356 -16.11 -10.70 2.04
CA ALA A 356 -15.16 -11.82 2.02
C ALA A 356 -15.59 -13.03 2.85
N ALA A 357 -16.37 -12.85 3.93
CA ALA A 357 -16.70 -13.90 4.89
C ALA A 357 -18.10 -14.49 4.65
N LYS A 358 -18.21 -15.82 4.62
CA LYS A 358 -19.52 -16.49 4.54
C LYS A 358 -19.96 -16.93 5.94
N LYS A 359 -21.25 -17.22 6.09
CA LYS A 359 -21.87 -17.65 7.35
C LYS A 359 -21.14 -18.81 8.06
N ALA A 360 -20.49 -19.70 7.30
CA ALA A 360 -19.73 -20.80 7.87
C ALA A 360 -18.48 -20.32 8.64
N GLU A 361 -17.80 -19.29 8.14
CA GLU A 361 -16.64 -18.69 8.79
C GLU A 361 -17.03 -18.01 10.12
N TYR A 362 -18.25 -17.47 10.22
CA TYR A 362 -18.81 -16.96 11.48
C TYR A 362 -19.03 -18.09 12.49
N TYR A 363 -19.65 -19.20 12.06
CA TYR A 363 -19.81 -20.38 12.92
C TYR A 363 -18.47 -20.94 13.37
N PHE A 364 -17.44 -20.94 12.51
CA PHE A 364 -16.09 -21.30 12.90
C PHE A 364 -15.56 -20.39 14.01
N ASN A 365 -15.64 -19.07 13.88
CA ASN A 365 -15.15 -18.13 14.90
C ASN A 365 -15.84 -18.30 16.26
N ILE A 366 -17.16 -18.48 16.27
CA ILE A 366 -17.93 -18.72 17.50
C ILE A 366 -17.52 -20.05 18.14
N LEU A 367 -17.44 -21.12 17.33
CA LEU A 367 -17.08 -22.45 17.82
C LEU A 367 -15.63 -22.49 18.33
N PHE A 368 -14.70 -21.86 17.61
CA PHE A 368 -13.30 -21.68 18.01
C PHE A 368 -13.20 -20.99 19.38
N ALA A 369 -13.88 -19.86 19.54
CA ALA A 369 -13.89 -19.11 20.80
C ALA A 369 -14.44 -19.95 21.97
N LYS A 370 -15.58 -20.62 21.78
CA LYS A 370 -16.17 -21.50 22.80
C LYS A 370 -15.23 -22.63 23.22
N CYS A 371 -14.54 -23.26 22.27
CA CYS A 371 -13.61 -24.34 22.59
C CYS A 371 -12.37 -23.83 23.34
N GLU A 372 -11.78 -22.70 22.93
CA GLU A 372 -10.58 -22.16 23.57
C GLU A 372 -10.88 -21.54 24.95
N LEU A 373 -12.09 -21.01 25.17
CA LEU A 373 -12.57 -20.61 26.50
C LEU A 373 -12.96 -21.80 27.40
N GLY A 374 -13.04 -23.02 26.87
CA GLY A 374 -13.45 -24.22 27.62
C GLY A 374 -14.93 -24.21 28.03
N GLU A 375 -15.79 -23.53 27.28
CA GLU A 375 -17.22 -23.46 27.60
C GLU A 375 -17.92 -24.82 27.38
N GLY A 376 -18.39 -25.44 28.47
CA GLY A 376 -18.95 -26.80 28.49
C GLY A 376 -20.36 -26.98 27.92
N GLN A 377 -20.82 -26.14 26.99
CA GLN A 377 -22.15 -26.27 26.38
C GLN A 377 -22.14 -27.22 25.18
N GLU A 378 -22.01 -28.53 25.45
CA GLU A 378 -21.88 -29.56 24.40
C GLU A 378 -22.98 -29.50 23.34
N GLU A 379 -24.22 -29.18 23.70
CA GLU A 379 -25.34 -29.14 22.74
C GLU A 379 -25.21 -27.97 21.75
N SER A 380 -24.91 -26.76 22.24
CA SER A 380 -24.68 -25.58 21.38
C SER A 380 -23.49 -25.81 20.45
N MET A 381 -22.37 -26.32 20.97
CA MET A 381 -21.18 -26.63 20.18
C MET A 381 -21.48 -27.66 19.07
N ARG A 382 -22.18 -28.75 19.40
CA ARG A 382 -22.59 -29.77 18.40
C ARG A 382 -23.50 -29.18 17.33
N ARG A 383 -24.40 -28.25 17.70
CA ARG A 383 -25.26 -27.54 16.74
C ARG A 383 -24.44 -26.68 15.78
N LEU A 384 -23.56 -25.83 16.31
CA LEU A 384 -22.68 -24.96 15.51
C LEU A 384 -21.77 -25.77 14.60
N GLU A 385 -21.17 -26.85 15.11
CA GLU A 385 -20.37 -27.78 14.32
C GLU A 385 -21.19 -28.41 13.19
N SER A 386 -22.41 -28.86 13.47
CA SER A 386 -23.31 -29.41 12.45
C SER A 386 -23.64 -28.38 11.36
N LEU A 387 -23.92 -27.13 11.73
CA LEU A 387 -24.16 -26.04 10.78
C LEU A 387 -22.92 -25.76 9.91
N LEU A 388 -21.73 -25.78 10.52
CA LEU A 388 -20.46 -25.56 9.84
C LEU A 388 -20.11 -26.68 8.86
N VAL A 389 -20.19 -27.95 9.31
CA VAL A 389 -19.86 -29.14 8.52
C VAL A 389 -20.86 -29.35 7.37
N ASN A 390 -22.13 -29.02 7.57
CA ASN A 390 -23.15 -29.11 6.53
C ASN A 390 -23.20 -27.88 5.61
N SER A 391 -22.42 -26.84 5.90
CA SER A 391 -22.37 -25.65 5.05
C SER A 391 -21.76 -25.94 3.67
N ARG A 392 -22.11 -25.11 2.68
CA ARG A 392 -21.49 -25.17 1.34
C ARG A 392 -20.10 -24.52 1.28
N SER A 393 -19.70 -23.75 2.30
CA SER A 393 -18.41 -23.05 2.31
C SER A 393 -17.27 -24.03 2.55
N ALA A 394 -16.35 -24.15 1.60
CA ALA A 394 -15.16 -25.00 1.77
C ALA A 394 -14.21 -24.44 2.84
N ARG A 395 -14.06 -23.11 2.90
CA ARG A 395 -13.12 -22.43 3.81
C ARG A 395 -13.46 -22.67 5.28
N GLY A 396 -14.70 -22.44 5.69
CA GLY A 396 -15.12 -22.69 7.09
C GLY A 396 -14.84 -24.13 7.55
N LYS A 397 -15.05 -25.11 6.66
CA LYS A 397 -14.72 -26.52 6.92
C LYS A 397 -13.22 -26.79 7.01
N MET A 398 -12.42 -26.17 6.15
CA MET A 398 -10.96 -26.28 6.21
C MET A 398 -10.40 -25.68 7.51
N LEU A 399 -10.90 -24.52 7.93
CA LEU A 399 -10.53 -23.87 9.20
C LEU A 399 -10.85 -24.76 10.39
N TRP A 400 -12.06 -25.32 10.44
CA TRP A 400 -12.47 -26.23 11.53
C TRP A 400 -11.62 -27.50 11.59
N ASN A 401 -11.38 -28.15 10.45
CA ASN A 401 -10.56 -29.36 10.41
C ASN A 401 -9.10 -29.08 10.79
N CYS A 402 -8.56 -27.91 10.44
CA CYS A 402 -7.23 -27.49 10.87
C CYS A 402 -7.17 -27.34 12.39
N TYR A 403 -8.14 -26.63 12.99
CA TYR A 403 -8.25 -26.49 14.44
C TYR A 403 -8.38 -27.84 15.17
N ARG A 404 -9.23 -28.75 14.66
CA ARG A 404 -9.37 -30.09 15.23
C ARG A 404 -8.05 -30.87 15.22
N ALA A 405 -7.33 -30.85 14.10
CA ALA A 405 -6.04 -31.51 14.00
C ALA A 405 -5.04 -30.95 15.03
N ILE A 406 -5.06 -29.62 15.28
CA ILE A 406 -4.25 -29.00 16.32
C ILE A 406 -4.60 -29.53 17.71
N CYS A 407 -5.89 -29.58 18.06
CA CYS A 407 -6.35 -30.08 19.36
C CYS A 407 -6.09 -31.58 19.56
N GLU A 408 -6.11 -32.37 18.48
CA GLU A 408 -5.86 -33.81 18.49
C GLU A 408 -4.35 -34.14 18.44
N GLY A 409 -3.46 -33.15 18.27
CA GLY A 409 -2.03 -33.38 18.05
C GLY A 409 -1.69 -34.05 16.71
N ASP A 410 -2.60 -33.99 15.73
CA ASP A 410 -2.42 -34.56 14.40
C ASP A 410 -1.61 -33.62 13.51
N GLN A 411 -0.28 -33.78 13.57
CA GLN A 411 0.68 -33.04 12.76
C GLN A 411 0.35 -33.08 11.24
N LYS A 412 0.00 -34.25 10.71
CA LYS A 412 -0.28 -34.41 9.27
C LYS A 412 -1.59 -33.75 8.87
N GLY A 413 -2.60 -33.85 9.72
CA GLY A 413 -3.87 -33.16 9.54
C GLY A 413 -3.69 -31.64 9.53
N PHE A 414 -2.95 -31.11 10.51
CA PHE A 414 -2.62 -29.69 10.60
C PHE A 414 -1.92 -29.20 9.34
N GLU A 415 -0.85 -29.87 8.91
CA GLU A 415 -0.09 -29.52 7.71
C GLU A 415 -0.97 -29.48 6.45
N LYS A 416 -1.76 -30.55 6.25
CA LYS A 416 -2.66 -30.67 5.10
C LYS A 416 -3.67 -29.54 5.06
N TRP A 417 -4.33 -29.26 6.18
CA TRP A 417 -5.40 -28.27 6.20
C TRP A 417 -4.87 -26.84 6.10
N LEU A 418 -3.75 -26.51 6.73
CA LEU A 418 -3.13 -25.20 6.59
C LEU A 418 -2.67 -24.93 5.14
N LYS A 419 -2.08 -25.95 4.47
CA LYS A 419 -1.76 -25.86 3.04
C LYS A 419 -3.01 -25.63 2.17
N ASN A 420 -4.11 -26.32 2.46
CA ASN A 420 -5.37 -26.13 1.73
C ASN A 420 -5.95 -24.72 1.92
N ILE A 421 -5.86 -24.16 3.13
CA ILE A 421 -6.28 -22.77 3.41
C ILE A 421 -5.43 -21.79 2.58
N ALA A 422 -4.12 -21.98 2.52
CA ALA A 422 -3.22 -21.15 1.71
C ALA A 422 -3.53 -21.20 0.21
N GLN A 423 -3.80 -22.39 -0.31
CA GLN A 423 -4.21 -22.58 -1.72
C GLN A 423 -5.56 -21.92 -2.01
N PHE A 424 -6.52 -22.03 -1.09
CA PHE A 424 -7.82 -21.39 -1.22
C PHE A 424 -7.65 -19.86 -1.31
N GLN A 425 -6.87 -19.25 -0.41
CA GLN A 425 -6.63 -17.80 -0.40
C GLN A 425 -5.99 -17.29 -1.70
N ARG A 426 -5.04 -18.05 -2.29
CA ARG A 426 -4.36 -17.67 -3.54
C ARG A 426 -5.32 -17.45 -4.73
N SER A 427 -6.48 -18.11 -4.72
CA SER A 427 -7.48 -18.01 -5.79
C SER A 427 -8.29 -16.70 -5.77
N ARG A 428 -8.19 -15.90 -4.70
CA ARG A 428 -8.86 -14.60 -4.60
C ARG A 428 -7.92 -13.48 -5.05
N ALA A 429 -8.39 -12.63 -5.95
CA ALA A 429 -7.67 -11.44 -6.37
C ALA A 429 -7.56 -10.44 -5.19
N LEU A 430 -6.45 -9.71 -5.11
CA LEU A 430 -6.19 -8.70 -4.07
C LEU A 430 -6.92 -7.38 -4.34
N ASP A 431 -8.03 -7.40 -5.06
CA ASP A 431 -8.58 -6.21 -5.75
C ASP A 431 -8.87 -5.03 -4.80
N TYR A 432 -9.11 -5.28 -3.51
CA TYR A 432 -9.55 -4.25 -2.56
C TYR A 432 -8.62 -4.02 -1.37
N SER A 433 -7.77 -4.97 -1.00
CA SER A 433 -6.95 -4.84 0.22
C SER A 433 -5.75 -5.79 0.24
N CYS A 434 -4.59 -5.25 0.62
CA CYS A 434 -3.38 -6.03 0.94
C CYS A 434 -3.58 -6.99 2.12
N LEU A 435 -4.61 -6.77 2.97
CA LEU A 435 -4.96 -7.69 4.05
C LEU A 435 -5.27 -9.09 3.51
N ASN A 436 -5.73 -9.18 2.25
CA ASN A 436 -5.97 -10.48 1.59
C ASN A 436 -4.68 -11.21 1.18
N ALA A 437 -3.51 -10.56 1.23
CA ALA A 437 -2.24 -11.22 0.95
C ALA A 437 -1.84 -12.17 2.08
N VAL A 438 -2.25 -11.86 3.32
CA VAL A 438 -2.01 -12.70 4.50
C VAL A 438 -3.22 -13.59 4.82
N MET A 439 -2.99 -14.69 5.52
CA MET A 439 -4.04 -15.58 6.02
C MET A 439 -4.34 -15.23 7.47
N THR A 440 -5.34 -14.39 7.75
CA THR A 440 -5.65 -13.95 9.13
C THR A 440 -5.90 -15.14 10.07
N GLU A 441 -6.86 -16.02 9.75
CA GLU A 441 -7.15 -17.19 10.59
C GLU A 441 -6.08 -18.28 10.47
N GLY A 442 -5.42 -18.39 9.31
CA GLY A 442 -4.29 -19.30 9.14
C GLY A 442 -3.13 -18.93 10.08
N THR A 443 -2.91 -17.63 10.29
CA THR A 443 -1.92 -17.10 11.24
C THR A 443 -2.30 -17.44 12.68
N VAL A 444 -3.57 -17.22 13.08
CA VAL A 444 -4.09 -17.63 14.39
C VAL A 444 -3.84 -19.12 14.63
N LEU A 445 -4.25 -19.97 13.69
CA LEU A 445 -4.11 -21.42 13.79
C LEU A 445 -2.65 -21.89 13.82
N TRP A 446 -1.75 -21.23 13.06
CA TRP A 446 -0.32 -21.55 13.08
C TRP A 446 0.32 -21.23 14.44
N HIS A 447 0.04 -20.06 15.02
CA HIS A 447 0.54 -19.72 16.35
C HIS A 447 -0.07 -20.59 17.45
N LEU A 448 -1.36 -20.94 17.33
CA LEU A 448 -1.99 -21.91 18.22
C LEU A 448 -1.31 -23.28 18.14
N ALA A 449 -1.04 -23.79 16.93
CA ALA A 449 -0.34 -25.06 16.73
C ALA A 449 1.04 -25.08 17.41
N LYS A 450 1.81 -23.99 17.22
CA LYS A 450 3.10 -23.79 17.90
C LYS A 450 2.96 -23.86 19.42
N ARG A 451 1.95 -23.19 19.97
CA ARG A 451 1.64 -23.20 21.42
C ARG A 451 1.23 -24.58 21.94
N LYS A 452 0.54 -25.39 21.12
CA LYS A 452 0.17 -26.78 21.46
C LYS A 452 1.30 -27.80 21.17
N GLY A 453 2.49 -27.33 20.78
CA GLY A 453 3.67 -28.16 20.62
C GLY A 453 3.74 -28.95 19.30
N LEU A 454 2.97 -28.54 18.29
CA LEU A 454 3.13 -29.07 16.94
C LEU A 454 4.36 -28.46 16.25
N ASP A 455 4.92 -29.19 15.28
CA ASP A 455 6.01 -28.69 14.45
C ASP A 455 5.45 -27.76 13.37
N VAL A 456 5.91 -26.52 13.38
CA VAL A 456 5.39 -25.46 12.52
C VAL A 456 6.38 -24.98 11.46
N ASP A 457 7.60 -25.54 11.45
CA ASP A 457 8.67 -25.19 10.50
C ASP A 457 8.72 -26.13 9.28
N VAL A 458 7.68 -26.95 9.12
CA VAL A 458 7.49 -27.96 8.05
C VAL A 458 6.90 -27.39 6.76
N PHE A 459 6.50 -26.13 6.75
CA PHE A 459 5.78 -25.53 5.63
C PHE A 459 6.72 -24.95 4.56
N GLU A 460 6.25 -25.04 3.31
CA GLU A 460 6.90 -24.39 2.17
C GLU A 460 6.86 -22.86 2.32
N GLU A 461 7.86 -22.19 1.75
CA GLU A 461 8.03 -20.74 1.85
C GLU A 461 6.79 -19.95 1.42
N ASN A 462 6.09 -20.39 0.36
CA ASN A 462 4.87 -19.75 -0.12
C ASN A 462 3.71 -19.74 0.88
N VAL A 463 3.65 -20.71 1.81
CA VAL A 463 2.69 -20.72 2.92
C VAL A 463 3.19 -19.81 4.02
N MET A 464 4.48 -19.90 4.35
CA MET A 464 5.12 -19.11 5.41
C MET A 464 5.11 -17.59 5.11
N GLU A 465 5.21 -17.20 3.85
CA GLU A 465 5.12 -15.80 3.39
C GLU A 465 3.75 -15.16 3.59
N ARG A 466 2.70 -15.97 3.83
CA ARG A 466 1.32 -15.52 4.06
C ARG A 466 0.92 -15.54 5.53
N LEU A 467 1.81 -16.02 6.41
CA LEU A 467 1.58 -16.11 7.84
C LEU A 467 2.32 -14.96 8.51
N VAL A 468 1.60 -14.13 9.27
CA VAL A 468 2.25 -13.07 10.05
C VAL A 468 2.96 -13.72 11.23
N ARG A 469 4.26 -13.47 11.37
CA ARG A 469 5.11 -14.11 12.38
C ARG A 469 5.85 -13.06 13.18
N VAL A 470 6.16 -13.36 14.45
CA VAL A 470 6.94 -12.45 15.32
C VAL A 470 8.25 -12.07 14.65
N GLU A 471 8.92 -13.03 14.02
CA GLU A 471 10.20 -12.85 13.36
C GLU A 471 10.12 -11.90 12.16
N THR A 472 8.94 -11.77 11.55
CA THR A 472 8.71 -10.86 10.42
C THR A 472 8.22 -9.47 10.84
N LEU A 473 7.85 -9.27 12.11
CA LEU A 473 7.44 -7.98 12.67
C LEU A 473 8.54 -7.31 13.49
N LYS A 474 9.54 -8.09 13.92
CA LYS A 474 10.74 -7.56 14.55
C LYS A 474 11.59 -6.83 13.52
N ASP A 475 12.14 -5.69 13.92
CA ASP A 475 13.04 -4.94 13.08
C ASP A 475 14.18 -5.82 12.59
N LYS A 476 14.41 -5.76 11.28
CA LYS A 476 15.66 -6.23 10.70
C LYS A 476 16.73 -5.20 11.06
N ILE A 477 17.30 -5.33 12.26
CA ILE A 477 18.44 -4.53 12.74
C ILE A 477 19.62 -4.64 11.78
#